data_AF-G9Y0L9-F1
#
_entry.id   AF-G9Y0L9-F1
#
_cell.length_a   1.000
_cell.length_b   1.000
_cell.length_c   1.000
_cell.angle_alpha   90.00
_cell.angle_beta   90.00
_cell.angle_gamma   90.00
#
_symmetry.space_group_name_H-M   'P 1'
#
loop_
_entity.id
_entity.type
_entity.pdbx_description
1 polymer ?
#
loop_
_entity_poly.entity_id
_entity_poly.type
_entity_poly.pdbx_seq_one_letter_code
_entity_poly.pdbx_strand_id
1 'polypeptide(L)' 'MSHAIEFIETPMFTRQIKQIATDDELKELQKLLIESPDKGDLIRQTGGLRKIRM' A
#
# COMPACT_ATOMS: atom_id res chain seq x y z
N MET A 1 -6.18 -20.57 0.86
CA MET A 1 -7.31 -19.69 0.46
C MET A 1 -6.71 -18.48 -0.23
N SER A 2 -6.81 -18.40 -1.56
CA SER A 2 -6.41 -17.19 -2.30
C SER A 2 -7.55 -16.19 -2.17
N HIS A 3 -7.44 -15.29 -1.20
CA HIS A 3 -8.36 -14.16 -1.09
C HIS A 3 -7.99 -13.13 -2.16
N ALA A 4 -8.98 -12.65 -2.90
CA ALA A 4 -8.79 -11.50 -3.77
C ALA A 4 -8.47 -10.28 -2.89
N ILE A 5 -7.46 -9.51 -3.29
CA ILE A 5 -7.07 -8.28 -2.61
C ILE A 5 -7.54 -7.10 -3.46
N GLU A 6 -8.27 -6.19 -2.83
CA GLU A 6 -8.72 -4.95 -3.44
C GLU A 6 -7.99 -3.77 -2.79
N PHE A 7 -7.45 -2.87 -3.61
CA PHE A 7 -6.83 -1.63 -3.13
C PHE A 7 -7.85 -0.49 -3.20
N ILE A 8 -8.14 0.11 -2.05
CA ILE A 8 -8.97 1.31 -1.96
C ILE A 8 -8.06 2.52 -1.73
N GLU A 9 -8.01 3.43 -2.70
CA GLU A 9 -7.22 4.64 -2.60
C GLU A 9 -8.03 5.80 -2.00
N THR A 10 -7.41 6.54 -1.08
CA THR A 10 -7.98 7.80 -0.60
C THR A 10 -7.62 8.94 -1.56
N PRO A 11 -8.44 10.01 -1.66
CA PRO A 11 -8.12 11.15 -2.53
C PRO A 11 -6.78 11.84 -2.22
N MET A 12 -6.30 11.74 -0.97
CA MET A 12 -4.98 12.24 -0.59
C MET A 12 -3.87 11.35 -1.15
N PHE A 13 -4.01 10.03 -1.04
CA PHE A 13 -3.05 9.06 -1.57
C PHE A 13 -2.89 9.21 -3.08
N THR A 14 -4.00 9.16 -3.84
CA THR A 14 -3.98 9.25 -5.32
C THR A 14 -3.33 10.55 -5.81
N ARG A 15 -3.52 11.67 -5.11
CA ARG A 15 -2.90 12.95 -5.48
C ARG A 15 -1.39 12.96 -5.24
N GLN A 16 -0.93 12.39 -4.13
CA GLN A 16 0.49 12.40 -3.77
C GLN A 16 1.28 11.35 -4.52
N ILE A 17 0.75 10.13 -4.66
CA ILE A 17 1.48 9.03 -5.30
C ILE A 17 1.85 9.36 -6.74
N LYS A 18 0.94 10.02 -7.48
CA LYS A 18 1.18 10.51 -8.86
C LYS A 18 2.28 11.57 -8.97
N GLN A 19 2.67 12.21 -7.86
CA GLN A 19 3.74 13.21 -7.84
C GLN A 19 5.09 12.62 -7.45
N ILE A 20 5.10 11.47 -6.76
CA ILE A 20 6.31 10.90 -6.16
C ILE A 20 6.69 9.53 -6.71
N ALA A 21 5.81 8.89 -7.50
CA ALA A 21 6.02 7.58 -8.08
C ALA A 21 5.37 7.49 -9.47
N THR A 22 5.95 6.62 -10.30
CA THR A 22 5.40 6.18 -11.58
C THR A 22 4.35 5.08 -11.38
N ASP A 23 3.52 4.85 -12.40
CA ASP A 23 2.52 3.77 -12.37
C ASP A 23 3.18 2.38 -12.19
N ASP A 24 4.38 2.18 -12.74
CA ASP A 24 5.13 0.93 -12.59
C ASP A 24 5.63 0.73 -11.15
N GLU A 25 6.14 1.77 -10.49
CA GLU A 25 6.55 1.72 -9.08
C GLU A 25 5.37 1.45 -8.14
N LEU A 26 4.21 2.07 -8.41
CA LEU A 26 2.98 1.79 -7.67
C LEU A 26 2.53 0.33 -7.87
N LYS A 27 2.65 -0.20 -9.09
CA LYS A 27 2.30 -1.59 -9.41
C LYS A 27 3.21 -2.58 -8.67
N GLU A 28 4.51 -2.31 -8.57
CA GLU A 28 5.43 -3.14 -7.79
C GLU A 28 5.09 -3.13 -6.29
N LEU A 29 4.74 -1.96 -5.74
CA LEU A 29 4.23 -1.88 -4.36
C LEU A 29 2.97 -2.74 -4.16
N GLN A 30 2.02 -2.66 -5.08
CA GLN A 30 0.78 -3.43 -5.00
C GLN A 30 1.04 -4.94 -5.06
N LYS A 31 1.92 -5.42 -5.96
CA LYS A 31 2.30 -6.84 -6.02
C LYS A 31 2.89 -7.32 -4.69
N LEU A 32 3.80 -6.54 -4.12
CA LEU A 32 4.43 -6.84 -2.85
C LEU A 32 3.42 -6.94 -1.70
N LEU A 33 2.39 -6.09 -1.69
CA LEU A 33 1.31 -6.14 -0.70
C LEU A 33 0.32 -7.29 -0.97
N ILE A 34 0.17 -7.71 -2.22
CA ILE A 34 -0.61 -8.91 -2.56
C ILE A 34 0.06 -10.17 -2.00
N GLU A 35 1.38 -10.26 -2.12
CA GLU A 35 2.17 -11.39 -1.61
C GLU A 35 2.22 -11.41 -0.08
N SER A 36 2.31 -10.25 0.57
CA SER A 36 2.37 -10.10 2.03
C SER A 36 1.56 -8.88 2.49
N PRO A 37 0.25 -9.07 2.80
CA PRO A 37 -0.63 -7.99 3.23
C PRO A 37 -0.24 -7.33 4.56
N ASP A 38 0.55 -8.03 5.38
CA ASP A 38 1.06 -7.57 6.66
C ASP A 38 2.43 -6.87 6.56
N LYS A 39 2.95 -6.67 5.35
CA LYS A 39 4.22 -5.99 5.14
C LYS A 39 4.18 -4.52 5.58
N GLY A 40 5.30 -4.06 6.12
CA GLY A 40 5.45 -2.72 6.67
C GLY A 40 5.36 -2.68 8.20
N ASP A 41 5.93 -1.61 8.77
CA ASP A 41 6.01 -1.43 10.22
C ASP A 41 4.63 -1.08 10.79
N LEU A 42 4.19 -1.82 11.80
CA LEU A 42 2.97 -1.51 12.54
C LEU A 42 3.14 -0.20 13.30
N ILE A 43 2.29 0.78 13.00
CA ILE A 43 2.24 2.02 13.76
C ILE A 43 1.34 1.78 14.97
N ARG A 44 1.94 1.75 16.17
CA ARG A 44 1.20 1.54 17.42
C ARG A 44 0.15 2.63 17.63
N GLN A 45 -0.92 2.28 18.34
CA GLN A 45 -2.03 3.19 18.70
C GLN A 45 -2.83 3.76 17.51
N THR A 46 -2.74 3.16 16.32
CA THR A 46 -3.49 3.60 15.13
C THR A 46 -4.64 2.66 14.73
N GLY A 47 -4.88 1.60 15.50
CA GLY A 47 -5.88 0.58 15.17
C GLY A 47 -5.46 -0.36 14.03
N GLY A 48 -4.17 -0.43 13.67
CA GLY A 48 -3.66 -1.40 12.71
C GLY A 48 -2.99 -0.83 11.46
N LEU A 49 -2.76 0.49 11.39
CA LEU A 49 -2.07 1.08 10.24
C LEU A 49 -0.62 0.59 10.16
N ARG A 50 -0.17 0.33 8.92
CA ARG A 50 1.19 -0.08 8.62
C ARG A 50 1.85 0.93 7.69
N LYS A 51 3.16 1.13 7.88
CA LYS A 51 3.98 2.01 7.04
C LYS A 51 4.98 1.19 6.24
N ILE A 52 4.96 1.38 4.93
CA ILE A 52 5.94 0.82 4.01
C ILE A 52 6.78 1.93 3.40
N ARG A 53 8.06 1.63 3.12
CA ARG A 53 8.94 2.50 2.35
C ARG A 53 8.98 1.96 0.92
N MET A 54 8.59 2.82 -0.03
CA MET A 54 8.77 2.58 -1.48
C MET A 54 10.19 2.96 -1.88
#